data_AF-A0AAW1XC03-F1
#
_entry.id   AF-A0AAW1XC03-F1
#
_cell.length_a   1.000
_cell.length_b   1.000
_cell.length_c   1.000
_cell.angle_alpha   90.00
_cell.angle_beta   90.00
_cell.angle_gamma   90.00
#
_symmetry.space_group_name_H-M   'P 1'
#
loop_
_entity.id
_entity.type
_entity.pdbx_description
1 polymer ?
#
loop_
_entity_poly.entity_id
_entity_poly.type
_entity_poly.pdbx_seq_one_letter_code
_entity_poly.pdbx_strand_id
1 'polypeptide(L)'
;MVVFAITMASLGIAQSSSLAPDVSKGKGSAASIFAILDRKSKIDSSNNWGMTIENVKGEIEFHHVSFKYPSRPNVQIFNDLCLTIDHGKLT
;
A
#
# COMPACT_ATOMS: atom_id res chain seq x y z
N MET A 1 -59.46 0.39 1.72
CA MET A 1 -58.47 -0.29 2.59
C MET A 1 -57.34 -0.95 1.80
N VAL A 2 -57.62 -1.67 0.70
CA VAL A 2 -56.57 -2.35 -0.10
C VAL A 2 -55.62 -1.41 -0.85
N VAL A 3 -56.14 -0.35 -1.51
CA VAL A 3 -55.29 0.59 -2.29
C VAL A 3 -54.31 1.35 -1.40
N PHE A 4 -54.75 1.73 -0.19
CA PHE A 4 -53.90 2.39 0.80
C PHE A 4 -52.73 1.49 1.24
N ALA A 5 -52.99 0.21 1.50
CA ALA A 5 -51.95 -0.77 1.85
C ALA A 5 -50.93 -0.94 0.71
N ILE A 6 -51.38 -0.97 -0.54
CA ILE A 6 -50.51 -1.05 -1.72
C ILE A 6 -49.63 0.22 -1.84
N THR A 7 -50.21 1.40 -1.64
CA THR A 7 -49.43 2.66 -1.70
C THR A 7 -48.36 2.74 -0.60
N MET A 8 -48.69 2.34 0.63
CA MET A 8 -47.71 2.30 1.72
C MET A 8 -46.58 1.29 1.47
N ALA A 9 -46.91 0.11 0.92
CA ALA A 9 -45.91 -0.88 0.54
C ALA A 9 -44.97 -0.35 -0.57
N SER A 10 -45.52 0.30 -1.60
CA SER A 10 -44.72 0.88 -2.68
C SER A 10 -43.77 1.98 -2.19
N LEU A 11 -44.22 2.81 -1.24
CA LEU A 11 -43.40 3.88 -0.67
C LEU A 11 -42.23 3.32 0.17
N GLY A 12 -42.46 2.25 0.95
CA GLY A 12 -41.41 1.58 1.71
C GLY A 12 -40.32 0.98 0.80
N ILE A 13 -40.71 0.40 -0.33
CA ILE A 13 -39.76 -0.12 -1.33
C ILE A 13 -38.97 1.02 -1.99
N ALA A 14 -39.66 2.10 -2.38
CA ALA A 14 -39.02 3.26 -3.01
C ALA A 14 -38.00 3.92 -2.07
N GLN A 15 -38.35 4.09 -0.79
CA GLN A 15 -37.42 4.60 0.21
C GLN A 15 -36.24 3.65 0.44
N SER A 16 -36.48 2.34 0.55
CA SER A 16 -35.39 1.36 0.71
C SER A 16 -34.45 1.35 -0.51
N SER A 17 -35.01 1.47 -1.71
CA SER A 17 -34.23 1.54 -2.94
C SER A 17 -33.35 2.79 -3.02
N SER A 18 -33.74 3.88 -2.35
CA SER A 18 -32.94 5.10 -2.30
C SER A 18 -31.64 4.96 -1.49
N LEU A 19 -31.53 3.94 -0.60
CA LEU A 19 -30.32 3.64 0.15
C LEU A 19 -29.30 2.78 -0.63
N ALA A 20 -29.73 2.13 -1.73
CA ALA A 20 -28.86 1.30 -2.55
C ALA A 20 -27.54 1.98 -3.00
N PRO A 21 -27.53 3.24 -3.47
CA PRO A 21 -26.28 3.91 -3.85
C PRO A 21 -25.30 4.08 -2.67
N ASP A 22 -25.81 4.33 -1.46
CA ASP A 22 -24.96 4.53 -0.29
C ASP A 22 -24.35 3.22 0.20
N VAL A 23 -25.10 2.12 0.14
CA VAL A 23 -24.57 0.77 0.39
C VAL A 23 -23.47 0.42 -0.62
N SER A 24 -23.67 0.75 -1.90
CA SER A 24 -22.67 0.51 -2.94
C SER A 24 -21.40 1.31 -2.71
N LYS A 25 -21.51 2.59 -2.33
CA LYS A 25 -20.36 3.43 -1.97
C LYS A 25 -19.63 2.88 -0.73
N GLY A 26 -20.38 2.51 0.30
CA GLY A 26 -19.83 1.89 1.52
C GLY A 26 -19.03 0.62 1.21
N LYS A 27 -19.56 -0.25 0.35
CA LYS A 27 -18.86 -1.45 -0.12
C LYS A 27 -17.56 -1.12 -0.86
N GLY A 28 -17.56 -0.11 -1.73
CA GLY A 28 -16.36 0.34 -2.45
C GLY A 28 -15.27 0.89 -1.51
N SER A 29 -15.67 1.69 -0.52
CA SER A 29 -14.75 2.22 0.49
C SER A 29 -14.17 1.11 1.36
N ALA A 30 -15.01 0.18 1.83
CA ALA A 30 -14.55 -0.98 2.59
C ALA A 30 -13.56 -1.83 1.78
N ALA A 31 -13.87 -2.11 0.51
CA ALA A 31 -12.96 -2.85 -0.37
C ALA A 31 -11.59 -2.16 -0.53
N SER A 32 -11.57 -0.83 -0.62
CA SER A 32 -10.33 -0.06 -0.71
C SER A 32 -9.50 -0.13 0.57
N ILE A 33 -10.15 -0.08 1.74
CA ILE A 33 -9.49 -0.24 3.04
C ILE A 33 -8.87 -1.64 3.15
N PHE A 34 -9.64 -2.68 2.85
CA PHE A 34 -9.13 -4.06 2.88
C PHE A 34 -8.00 -4.27 1.87
N ALA A 35 -8.07 -3.67 0.68
CA ALA A 35 -6.98 -3.73 -0.30
C ALA A 35 -5.67 -3.12 0.22
N ILE A 36 -5.74 -2.09 1.08
CA ILE A 36 -4.56 -1.50 1.73
C ILE A 36 -4.04 -2.42 2.85
N LEU A 37 -4.94 -2.95 3.68
CA LEU A 37 -4.60 -3.83 4.80
C LEU A 37 -3.96 -5.15 4.33
N ASP A 38 -4.47 -5.73 3.26
CA ASP A 38 -3.99 -7.00 2.70
C ASP A 38 -2.73 -6.83 1.82
N ARG A 39 -2.30 -5.59 1.59
CA ARG A 39 -1.13 -5.31 0.77
C ARG A 39 0.13 -5.81 1.48
N LYS A 40 0.76 -6.84 0.89
CA LYS A 40 2.09 -7.30 1.33
C LYS A 40 3.19 -6.37 0.83
N SER A 41 4.00 -5.84 1.74
CA SER A 41 5.22 -5.09 1.39
C SER A 41 6.29 -6.05 0.88
N LYS A 42 7.06 -5.63 -0.13
CA LYS A 42 8.21 -6.40 -0.63
C LYS A 42 9.36 -6.46 0.38
N ILE A 43 9.46 -5.42 1.22
CA ILE A 43 10.40 -5.34 2.34
C ILE A 43 9.52 -5.28 3.59
N ASP A 44 9.42 -6.41 4.28
CA ASP A 44 8.60 -6.52 5.48
C ASP A 44 9.41 -6.13 6.71
N SER A 45 9.08 -4.97 7.29
CA SER A 45 9.72 -4.48 8.51
C SER A 45 9.31 -5.24 9.77
N SER A 46 8.19 -5.96 9.74
CA SER A 46 7.69 -6.74 10.86
C SER A 46 8.29 -8.14 10.90
N ASN A 47 8.96 -8.55 9.82
CA ASN A 47 9.67 -9.81 9.77
C ASN A 47 11.02 -9.69 10.48
N ASN A 48 11.21 -10.47 11.54
CA ASN A 48 12.48 -10.51 12.28
C ASN A 48 13.51 -11.45 11.64
N TRP A 49 13.24 -11.95 10.42
CA TRP A 49 14.14 -12.83 9.68
C TRP A 49 15.25 -11.98 9.06
N GLY A 50 16.36 -11.92 9.77
CA GLY A 50 17.57 -11.24 9.36
C GLY A 50 18.73 -11.66 10.26
N MET A 51 19.94 -11.30 9.84
CA MET A 51 21.12 -11.48 10.68
C MET A 51 21.33 -10.21 11.49
N THR A 52 21.23 -10.32 12.81
CA THR A 52 21.65 -9.25 13.72
C THR A 52 23.17 -9.31 13.89
N ILE A 53 23.87 -8.26 13.50
CA ILE A 53 25.32 -8.16 13.64
C ILE A 53 25.63 -7.51 14.98
N GLU A 54 26.32 -8.22 15.88
CA GLU A 54 26.63 -7.72 17.24
C GLU A 54 27.66 -6.57 17.25
N ASN A 55 28.60 -6.58 16.31
CA ASN A 55 29.64 -5.56 16.20
C ASN A 55 29.79 -5.11 14.74
N VAL A 56 29.39 -3.87 14.45
CA VAL A 56 29.43 -3.28 13.11
C VAL A 56 30.61 -2.30 13.03
N LYS A 57 31.60 -2.63 12.19
CA LYS A 57 32.77 -1.74 11.95
C LYS A 57 32.41 -0.46 11.19
N GLY A 58 31.29 -0.46 10.45
CA GLY A 58 30.80 0.72 9.71
C GLY A 58 31.43 0.92 8.34
N GLU A 59 32.10 -0.08 7.79
CA GLU A 59 32.58 -0.08 6.41
C GLU A 59 31.42 -0.37 5.45
N ILE A 60 31.25 0.49 4.43
CA ILE A 60 30.13 0.40 3.48
C ILE A 60 30.70 0.30 2.07
N GLU A 61 30.29 -0.73 1.35
CA GLU A 61 30.68 -0.94 -0.04
C GLU A 61 29.45 -1.05 -0.95
N PHE A 62 29.50 -0.35 -2.07
CA PHE A 62 28.57 -0.47 -3.19
C PHE A 62 29.32 -1.15 -4.34
N HIS A 63 28.76 -2.25 -4.86
CA HIS A 63 29.34 -3.03 -5.94
C HIS A 63 28.38 -3.06 -7.14
N HIS A 64 28.77 -2.41 -8.24
CA HIS A 64 28.04 -2.40 -9.52
C HIS A 64 26.54 -2.06 -9.37
N VAL A 65 26.22 -1.11 -8.49
CA VAL A 65 24.83 -0.84 -8.10
C VAL A 65 24.13 -0.05 -9.20
N SER A 66 23.06 -0.65 -9.73
CA SER A 66 22.17 -0.02 -10.71
C SER A 66 20.79 0.17 -10.10
N PHE A 67 20.30 1.41 -10.07
CA PHE A 67 19.07 1.75 -9.37
C PHE A 67 18.16 2.69 -10.17
N LYS A 68 16.87 2.36 -10.12
CA LYS A 68 15.76 3.14 -10.67
C LYS A 68 14.65 3.25 -9.64
N TYR A 69 14.09 4.45 -9.48
CA TYR A 69 12.88 4.61 -8.69
C TYR A 69 11.69 3.95 -9.40
N PRO A 70 10.87 3.14 -8.70
CA PRO A 70 9.68 2.50 -9.30
C PRO A 70 8.67 3.50 -9.86
N SER A 71 8.61 4.71 -9.30
CA SER A 71 7.74 5.80 -9.77
C SER A 71 8.20 6.41 -11.11
N ARG A 72 9.47 6.23 -11.48
CA ARG A 72 10.07 6.77 -12.71
C ARG A 72 11.01 5.74 -13.34
N PRO A 73 10.47 4.66 -13.93
CA PRO A 73 11.26 3.53 -14.45
C PRO A 73 12.13 3.90 -15.66
N ASN A 74 11.84 5.02 -16.32
CA ASN A 74 12.57 5.49 -17.50
C ASN A 74 13.85 6.26 -17.13
N VAL A 75 14.03 6.64 -15.87
CA VAL A 75 15.19 7.42 -15.42
C VAL A 75 16.11 6.52 -14.61
N GLN A 76 17.31 6.27 -15.14
CA GLN A 76 18.39 5.60 -14.41
C GLN A 76 19.06 6.60 -13.47
N ILE A 77 19.10 6.30 -12.17
CA ILE A 77 19.71 7.18 -11.16
C ILE A 77 21.15 6.77 -10.91
N PHE A 78 21.37 5.49 -10.59
CA PHE A 78 22.71 4.92 -10.50
C PHE A 78 22.87 3.94 -11.64
N ASN A 79 23.97 4.08 -12.38
CA ASN A 79 24.36 3.16 -13.42
C ASN A 79 25.76 2.67 -13.09
N ASP A 80 25.85 1.43 -12.64
CA ASP A 80 27.13 0.79 -12.29
C ASP A 80 27.94 1.56 -11.23
N LEU A 81 27.29 1.95 -10.12
CA LEU A 81 27.96 2.67 -9.04
C LEU A 81 28.81 1.70 -8.21
N CYS A 82 30.12 1.96 -8.17
CA CYS A 82 31.08 1.33 -7.26
C CYS A 82 31.63 2.39 -6.30
N LEU A 83 31.45 2.19 -4.99
CA LEU A 83 31.89 3.13 -3.96
C LEU A 83 32.26 2.38 -2.69
N THR A 84 33.42 2.70 -2.11
CA THR A 84 33.87 2.17 -0.82
C THR A 84 33.99 3.32 0.16
N ILE A 85 33.36 3.19 1.32
CA ILE A 85 33.39 4.15 2.42
C ILE A 85 34.06 3.46 3.61
N ASP A 86 35.26 3.91 3.92
CA ASP A 86 36.04 3.42 5.05
C ASP A 86 35.44 3.91 6.38
N HIS A 87 35.62 3.12 7.44
CA HIS A 87 35.16 3.50 8.77
C HIS A 87 35.85 4.79 9.26
N GLY A 88 35.08 5.72 9.84
CA GLY A 88 35.62 6.93 10.49
C GLY A 88 36.04 8.06 9.54
N LYS A 89 35.79 7.94 8.23
CA LYS A 89 36.01 9.01 7.26
C LYS A 89 34.76 9.89 7.17
N LEU A 90 34.88 11.17 7.50
CA LEU A 90 33.82 12.15 7.20
C LEU A 90 33.92 12.55 5.73
N THR A 91 32.89 12.23 4.95
CA THR A 91 32.64 12.81 3.62
C THR A 91 31.99 14.17 3.73
#